data_AF-A0A3A8SBY1-F1
#
_entry.id   AF-A0A3A8SBY1-F1
#
_cell.length_a   1.000
_cell.length_b   1.000
_cell.length_c   1.000
_cell.angle_alpha   90.00
_cell.angle_beta   90.00
_cell.angle_gamma   90.00
#
_symmetry.space_group_name_H-M   'P 1'
#
loop_
_entity.id
_entity.type
_entity.pdbx_description
1 polymer ?
#
loop_
_entity_poly.entity_id
_entity_poly.type
_entity_poly.pdbx_seq_one_letter_code
_entity_poly.pdbx_strand_id
1 'polypeptide(L)'
;MDATLRSALVEHKPRLLELLQQARGAPESIRLEPLPRNGPPPLSLTQERLWRAEVREPDLAPAHIATFAMRLEGPLNRDALTRAVATLVERHEVLRTTFELRGDTPVQVIAPPGSTAMEPVDLCALDAEAQQE
;
A
#
# COMPACT_ATOMS: atom_id res chain seq x y z
N MET A 1 -22.35 -10.92 -23.70
CA MET A 1 -21.40 -10.36 -24.69
C MET A 1 -22.20 -9.78 -25.82
N ASP A 2 -22.07 -8.47 -26.03
CA ASP A 2 -22.82 -7.69 -27.01
C ASP A 2 -22.58 -8.21 -28.45
N ALA A 3 -23.66 -8.41 -29.21
CA ALA A 3 -23.59 -8.86 -30.61
C ALA A 3 -22.79 -7.88 -31.47
N THR A 4 -22.83 -6.59 -31.10
CA THR A 4 -22.06 -5.49 -31.70
C THR A 4 -20.56 -5.71 -31.54
N LEU A 5 -20.12 -6.11 -30.34
CA LEU A 5 -18.71 -6.41 -30.06
C LEU A 5 -18.23 -7.62 -30.86
N ARG A 6 -19.05 -8.66 -30.97
CA ARG A 6 -18.69 -9.84 -31.77
C ARG A 6 -18.54 -9.50 -33.25
N SER A 7 -19.43 -8.68 -33.81
CA SER A 7 -19.34 -8.27 -35.21
C SER A 7 -18.09 -7.41 -35.46
N ALA A 8 -17.81 -6.44 -34.59
CA ALA A 8 -16.61 -5.61 -34.69
C ALA A 8 -15.31 -6.43 -34.56
N LEU A 9 -15.29 -7.44 -33.68
CA LEU A 9 -14.15 -8.35 -33.54
C LEU A 9 -13.92 -9.19 -34.79
N VAL A 10 -14.97 -9.63 -35.48
CA VAL A 10 -14.86 -10.39 -36.72
C VAL A 10 -14.37 -9.50 -37.87
N GLU A 11 -14.94 -8.30 -37.99
CA GLU A 11 -14.56 -7.30 -38.99
C GLU A 11 -13.07 -6.91 -38.88
N HIS A 12 -12.60 -6.68 -37.65
CA HIS A 12 -11.21 -6.24 -37.42
C HIS A 12 -10.23 -7.37 -37.08
N LYS A 13 -10.67 -8.64 -37.16
CA LYS A 13 -9.85 -9.83 -36.85
C LYS A 13 -8.45 -9.82 -37.48
N PRO A 14 -8.27 -9.58 -38.81
CA PRO A 14 -6.94 -9.61 -39.41
C PRO A 14 -6.02 -8.52 -38.85
N ARG A 15 -6.56 -7.31 -38.61
CA ARG A 15 -5.81 -6.20 -38.03
C ARG A 15 -5.42 -6.46 -36.58
N LEU A 16 -6.33 -7.08 -35.80
CA LEU A 16 -6.05 -7.48 -34.42
C LEU A 16 -4.99 -8.58 -34.35
N LEU A 17 -4.99 -9.53 -35.30
CA LEU A 17 -3.96 -10.57 -35.37
C LEU A 17 -2.58 -9.98 -35.71
N GLU A 18 -2.49 -9.02 -36.62
CA GLU A 18 -1.25 -8.28 -36.90
C GLU A 18 -0.73 -7.56 -35.65
N LEU A 19 -1.60 -6.81 -34.96
CA LEU A 19 -1.24 -6.08 -33.74
C LEU A 19 -0.76 -7.02 -32.63
N LEU A 20 -1.44 -8.15 -32.43
CA LEU A 20 -1.06 -9.15 -31.44
C LEU A 20 0.24 -9.88 -31.82
N GLN A 21 0.52 -10.09 -33.11
CA GLN A 21 1.79 -10.65 -33.57
C GLN A 21 2.95 -9.67 -33.40
N GLN A 22 2.72 -8.38 -33.65
CA GLN A 22 3.69 -7.31 -33.38
C GLN A 22 3.96 -7.17 -31.87
N ALA A 23 2.91 -7.29 -31.04
CA ALA A 23 3.02 -7.26 -29.58
C ALA A 23 3.58 -8.57 -28.98
N ARG A 24 3.64 -9.66 -29.76
CA ARG A 24 4.23 -10.95 -29.36
C ARG A 24 5.75 -11.01 -29.53
N GLY A 25 6.39 -9.97 -30.05
CA GLY A 25 7.80 -9.75 -29.76
C GLY A 25 7.95 -9.79 -28.24
N ALA A 26 8.88 -10.60 -27.72
CA ALA A 26 9.14 -10.65 -26.29
C ALA A 26 9.22 -9.20 -25.79
N PRO A 27 8.49 -8.80 -24.73
CA PRO A 27 8.62 -7.45 -24.22
C PRO A 27 10.11 -7.26 -23.97
N GLU A 28 10.71 -6.33 -24.72
CA GLU A 28 12.07 -5.89 -24.50
C GLU A 28 12.16 -5.67 -23.00
N SER A 29 13.02 -6.43 -22.32
CA SER A 29 12.97 -6.57 -20.87
C SER A 29 12.88 -5.18 -20.27
N ILE A 30 11.72 -4.83 -19.69
CA ILE A 30 11.50 -3.49 -19.18
C ILE A 30 12.48 -3.35 -18.01
N ARG A 31 13.59 -2.65 -18.26
CA ARG A 31 14.53 -2.31 -17.21
C ARG A 31 13.79 -1.34 -16.29
N LEU A 32 13.53 -1.80 -15.07
CA LEU A 32 12.98 -0.94 -14.04
C LEU A 32 14.06 0.08 -13.67
N GLU A 33 13.88 1.30 -14.15
CA GLU A 33 14.70 2.42 -13.72
C GLU A 33 14.21 2.90 -12.35
N PRO A 34 15.12 3.29 -11.43
CA PRO A 34 14.73 3.91 -10.17
C PRO A 34 13.85 5.13 -10.42
N LEU A 35 12.76 5.25 -9.65
CA LEU A 35 11.88 6.41 -9.75
C LEU A 35 12.66 7.68 -9.35
N PRO A 36 12.70 8.73 -10.19
CA PRO A 36 13.36 9.98 -9.86
C PRO A 36 12.78 10.60 -8.59
N ARG A 37 13.63 10.94 -7.61
CA ARG A 37 13.21 11.50 -6.32
C ARG A 37 13.14 13.03 -6.31
N ASN A 38 12.67 13.62 -7.39
CA ASN A 38 12.61 15.08 -7.57
C ASN A 38 11.32 15.71 -7.00
N GLY A 39 10.61 14.99 -6.13
CA GLY A 39 9.36 15.40 -5.53
C GLY A 39 8.58 14.21 -4.96
N PRO A 40 7.38 14.44 -4.40
CA PRO A 40 6.47 13.40 -3.95
C PRO A 40 6.16 12.44 -5.10
N PRO A 41 6.41 11.13 -4.95
CA PRO A 41 6.04 10.20 -5.99
C PRO A 41 4.50 10.09 -6.09
N PRO A 42 3.97 9.80 -7.29
CA PRO A 42 2.55 9.49 -7.43
C PRO A 42 2.20 8.22 -6.64
N LEU A 43 0.93 8.05 -6.29
CA LEU A 43 0.47 6.78 -5.70
C LEU A 43 0.60 5.66 -6.74
N SER A 44 0.93 4.47 -6.27
CA SER A 44 0.72 3.25 -7.05
C SER A 44 -0.78 3.04 -7.31
N LEU A 45 -1.12 2.27 -8.35
CA LEU A 45 -2.51 1.97 -8.70
C LEU A 45 -3.31 1.38 -7.52
N THR A 46 -2.69 0.52 -6.71
CA THR A 46 -3.33 -0.06 -5.53
C THR A 46 -3.52 0.97 -4.43
N GLN A 47 -2.52 1.81 -4.16
CA GLN A 47 -2.64 2.89 -3.18
C GLN A 47 -3.73 3.89 -3.58
N GLU A 48 -3.80 4.28 -4.84
CA GLU A 48 -4.82 5.22 -5.33
C GLU A 48 -6.24 4.66 -5.18
N ARG A 49 -6.44 3.36 -5.46
CA ARG A 49 -7.73 2.69 -5.27
C ARG A 49 -8.18 2.70 -3.82
N LEU A 50 -7.27 2.34 -2.89
CA LEU A 50 -7.55 2.34 -1.46
C LEU A 50 -7.84 3.76 -0.96
N TRP A 51 -6.99 4.73 -1.31
CA TRP A 51 -7.18 6.13 -0.92
C TRP A 51 -8.52 6.70 -1.43
N ARG A 52 -8.88 6.43 -2.69
CA ARG A 52 -10.17 6.87 -3.25
C ARG A 52 -11.36 6.21 -2.56
N ALA A 53 -11.24 4.94 -2.15
CA ALA A 53 -12.27 4.25 -1.39
C ALA A 53 -12.43 4.90 0.00
N GLU A 54 -11.33 5.15 0.70
CA GLU A 54 -11.30 5.75 2.02
C GLU A 54 -11.86 7.19 2.04
N VAL A 55 -11.53 8.01 1.02
CA VAL A 55 -12.07 9.37 0.90
C VAL A 55 -13.58 9.38 0.61
N ARG A 56 -14.11 8.38 -0.09
CA ARG A 56 -15.53 8.30 -0.45
C ARG A 56 -16.37 7.71 0.69
N GLU A 57 -15.84 6.70 1.37
CA GLU A 57 -16.55 5.92 2.38
C GLU A 57 -15.68 5.84 3.64
N PRO A 58 -15.53 6.95 4.40
CA PRO A 58 -14.64 7.01 5.55
C PRO A 58 -14.99 5.99 6.64
N ASP A 59 -16.28 5.66 6.77
CA ASP A 59 -16.77 4.68 7.74
C ASP A 59 -16.30 3.25 7.44
N LEU A 60 -15.86 2.96 6.21
CA LEU A 60 -15.31 1.67 5.80
C LEU A 60 -13.78 1.62 5.88
N ALA A 61 -13.12 2.72 6.26
CA ALA A 61 -11.66 2.77 6.41
C ALA A 61 -11.10 1.63 7.29
N PRO A 62 -11.76 1.21 8.40
CA PRO A 62 -11.26 0.09 9.21
C PRO A 62 -11.09 -1.23 8.44
N ALA A 63 -11.84 -1.44 7.35
CA ALA A 63 -11.75 -2.66 6.54
C ALA A 63 -10.40 -2.80 5.80
N HIS A 64 -9.62 -1.72 5.70
CA HIS A 64 -8.30 -1.71 5.07
C HIS A 64 -7.15 -1.76 6.09
N ILE A 65 -7.45 -1.83 7.39
CA ILE A 65 -6.44 -1.94 8.45
C ILE A 65 -5.98 -3.39 8.58
N ALA A 66 -4.69 -3.63 8.40
CA ALA A 66 -4.07 -4.91 8.73
C ALA A 66 -3.72 -4.93 10.23
N THR A 67 -4.45 -5.73 11.01
CA THR A 67 -4.18 -5.94 12.43
C THR A 67 -3.35 -7.22 12.65
N PHE A 68 -2.43 -7.16 13.59
CA PHE A 68 -1.65 -8.30 14.03
C PHE A 68 -1.37 -8.19 15.53
N ALA A 69 -1.48 -9.31 16.23
CA ALA A 69 -1.18 -9.42 17.65
C ALA A 69 -0.29 -10.65 17.90
N MET A 70 0.62 -10.53 18.85
CA MET A 70 1.50 -11.61 19.27
C MET A 70 1.68 -11.59 20.78
N ARG A 71 1.54 -12.77 21.40
CA ARG A 71 1.86 -12.98 22.82
C ARG A 71 3.34 -13.30 22.97
N LEU A 72 4.01 -12.56 23.84
CA LEU A 72 5.39 -12.80 24.24
C LEU A 72 5.41 -13.22 25.72
N GLU A 73 6.09 -14.31 26.03
CA GLU A 73 6.20 -14.84 27.39
C GLU A 73 7.62 -14.70 27.92
N GLY A 74 7.76 -14.25 29.16
CA GLY A 74 9.03 -14.02 29.81
C GLY A 74 9.46 -12.54 29.88
N PRO A 75 10.70 -12.27 30.30
CA PRO A 75 11.19 -10.90 30.48
C PRO A 75 11.34 -10.20 29.12
N LEU A 76 10.53 -9.15 28.90
CA LEU A 76 10.60 -8.32 27.71
C LEU A 76 11.58 -7.16 27.89
N ASN A 77 12.62 -7.09 27.06
CA ASN A 77 13.47 -5.91 26.95
C ASN A 77 12.77 -4.84 26.09
N ARG A 78 12.08 -3.90 26.76
CA ARG A 78 11.27 -2.85 26.12
C ARG A 78 12.11 -1.91 25.26
N ASP A 79 13.31 -1.58 25.69
CA ASP A 79 14.19 -0.68 24.93
C ASP A 79 14.65 -1.35 23.63
N ALA A 80 14.96 -2.65 23.67
CA ALA A 80 15.31 -3.40 22.48
C ALA A 80 14.15 -3.48 21.48
N LEU A 81 12.93 -3.74 21.95
CA LEU A 81 11.73 -3.76 21.10
C LEU A 81 11.49 -2.38 20.46
N THR A 82 11.58 -1.31 21.26
CA THR A 82 11.39 0.07 20.78
C THR A 82 12.40 0.41 19.69
N ARG A 83 13.69 0.07 19.89
CA ARG A 83 14.72 0.27 18.86
C ARG A 83 14.47 -0.56 17.60
N ALA A 84 14.00 -1.80 17.75
CA ALA A 84 13.71 -2.66 16.61
C ALA A 84 12.58 -2.06 15.74
N VAL A 85 11.49 -1.61 16.36
CA VAL A 85 10.37 -0.96 15.66
C VAL A 85 10.84 0.35 15.01
N ALA A 86 11.59 1.19 15.73
CA ALA A 86 12.14 2.42 15.17
C ALA A 86 13.04 2.15 13.94
N THR A 87 13.87 1.11 14.00
CA THR A 87 14.73 0.69 12.88
C THR A 87 13.90 0.27 11.65
N LEU A 88 12.76 -0.41 11.85
CA LEU A 88 11.85 -0.75 10.75
C LEU A 88 11.24 0.50 10.12
N VAL A 89 10.75 1.44 10.92
CA VAL A 89 10.16 2.70 10.41
C VAL A 89 11.19 3.55 9.67
N GLU A 90 12.42 3.64 10.19
CA GLU A 90 13.53 4.33 9.53
C GLU A 90 13.85 3.69 8.16
N ARG A 91 13.97 2.36 8.12
CA ARG A 91 14.35 1.61 6.92
C ARG A 91 13.25 1.62 5.84
N HIS A 92 11.98 1.57 6.23
CA HIS A 92 10.86 1.35 5.30
C HIS A 92 10.05 2.62 5.08
N GLU A 93 10.19 3.23 3.90
CA GLU A 93 9.51 4.49 3.57
C GLU A 93 7.99 4.40 3.67
N VAL A 94 7.41 3.25 3.30
CA VAL A 94 5.97 3.01 3.33
C VAL A 94 5.37 3.19 4.74
N LEU A 95 6.15 2.92 5.80
CA LEU A 95 5.71 3.11 7.20
C LEU A 95 5.72 4.58 7.64
N ARG A 96 6.31 5.46 6.84
CA ARG A 96 6.41 6.90 7.05
C ARG A 96 5.82 7.70 5.89
N THR A 97 4.99 7.05 5.07
CA THR A 97 4.25 7.67 3.96
C THR A 97 2.86 8.08 4.43
N THR A 98 2.53 9.35 4.21
CA THR A 98 1.17 9.87 4.28
C THR A 98 0.69 10.24 2.87
N PHE A 99 -0.61 10.45 2.69
CA PHE A 99 -1.18 10.82 1.40
C PHE A 99 -1.82 12.20 1.49
N GLU A 100 -1.48 13.08 0.56
CA GLU A 100 -2.03 14.43 0.46
C GLU A 100 -2.65 14.65 -0.92
N LEU A 101 -3.69 15.48 -0.97
CA LEU A 101 -4.23 15.96 -2.24
C LEU A 101 -3.52 17.26 -2.63
N ARG A 102 -2.77 17.25 -3.75
CA ARG A 102 -2.16 18.47 -4.32
C ARG A 102 -2.89 18.84 -5.61
N GLY A 103 -3.73 19.87 -5.52
CA GLY A 103 -4.69 20.17 -6.58
C GLY A 103 -5.74 19.08 -6.65
N ASP A 104 -5.80 18.37 -7.78
CA ASP A 104 -6.71 17.23 -8.01
C ASP A 104 -5.98 15.88 -8.05
N THR A 105 -4.71 15.85 -7.65
CA THR A 105 -3.86 14.65 -7.73
C THR A 105 -3.39 14.23 -6.33
N PRO A 106 -3.72 13.00 -5.88
CA PRO A 106 -3.14 12.47 -4.64
C PRO A 106 -1.65 12.18 -4.85
N VAL A 107 -0.84 12.52 -3.86
CA VAL A 107 0.61 12.27 -3.86
C VAL A 107 1.07 11.64 -2.55
N GLN A 108 2.19 10.92 -2.61
CA GLN A 108 2.82 10.33 -1.43
C GLN A 108 3.74 11.33 -0.75
N VAL A 109 3.44 11.70 0.49
CA VAL A 109 4.31 12.53 1.32
C VAL A 109 5.07 11.65 2.29
N ILE A 110 6.35 11.49 2.00
CA ILE A 110 7.24 10.62 2.75
C ILE A 110 7.97 11.46 3.80
N ALA A 111 7.67 11.26 5.07
CA ALA A 111 8.35 11.94 6.18
C ALA A 111 9.81 11.47 6.28
N PRO A 112 10.77 12.32 6.72
CA PRO A 112 12.13 11.87 6.98
C PRO A 112 12.14 10.78 8.07
N PRO A 113 13.20 9.95 8.14
CA PRO A 113 13.38 9.05 9.28
C PRO A 113 13.32 9.82 10.60
N GLY A 114 12.57 9.29 11.57
CA GLY A 114 12.33 9.93 12.86
C GLY A 114 12.18 8.91 13.97
N SER A 115 12.15 9.39 15.22
CA SER A 115 11.95 8.52 16.38
C SER A 115 10.50 8.08 16.49
N THR A 116 10.27 6.76 16.48
CA THR A 116 8.96 6.18 16.82
C THR A 116 8.86 6.03 18.33
N ALA A 117 7.88 6.68 18.95
CA ALA A 117 7.54 6.45 20.35
C ALA A 117 6.55 5.29 20.47
N MET A 118 6.77 4.40 21.44
CA MET A 118 5.81 3.37 21.82
C MET A 118 5.42 3.60 23.27
N GLU A 119 4.13 3.81 23.50
CA GLU A 119 3.59 3.95 24.85
C GLU A 119 3.08 2.60 25.34
N PRO A 120 3.63 2.06 26.45
CA PRO A 120 3.14 0.83 27.02
C PRO A 120 1.79 1.06 27.71
N VAL A 121 0.79 0.26 27.35
CA VAL A 121 -0.50 0.22 28.04
C VAL A 121 -0.52 -1.01 28.94
N ASP A 122 -0.75 -0.79 30.24
CA ASP A 122 -0.91 -1.88 31.20
C ASP A 122 -2.39 -2.30 31.27
N LEU A 123 -2.66 -3.53 30.87
CA LEU A 123 -4.00 -4.12 30.86
C LEU A 123 -4.31 -4.94 32.11
N CYS A 124 -3.42 -5.00 33.11
CA CYS A 124 -3.62 -5.83 34.31
C CYS A 124 -4.85 -5.44 35.14
N ALA A 125 -5.37 -4.23 34.96
CA ALA A 125 -6.61 -3.77 35.60
C ALA A 125 -7.88 -4.33 34.94
N LEU A 126 -7.78 -4.89 33.74
CA LEU A 126 -8.89 -5.54 33.02
C LEU A 126 -9.02 -7.00 33.45
N ASP A 127 -10.22 -7.56 33.27
CA ASP A 127 -10.42 -9.00 33.42
C ASP A 127 -9.71 -9.80 32.31
N ALA A 128 -9.62 -11.13 32.49
CA ALA A 128 -8.84 -11.97 31.59
C ALA A 128 -9.39 -12.06 30.16
N GLU A 129 -10.69 -11.82 29.98
CA GLU A 129 -11.36 -11.82 28.68
C GLU A 129 -11.06 -10.51 27.95
N ALA A 130 -11.22 -9.38 28.63
CA ALA A 130 -10.90 -8.04 28.13
C ALA A 130 -9.39 -7.80 27.91
N GLN A 131 -8.50 -8.63 28.48
CA GLN A 131 -7.06 -8.61 28.18
C GLN A 131 -6.70 -9.26 26.84
N GLN A 132 -7.62 -10.02 26.22
CA GLN A 132 -7.39 -10.80 25.00
C GLN A 132 -8.11 -10.23 23.76
N GLU A 133 -9.07 -9.34 23.95
CA GLU A 133 -9.70 -8.52 22.90
C GLU A 133 -8.80 -7.34 22.48
#